data_AF-A0AAP5JTX1-F1
#
_entry.id   AF-A0AAP5JTX1-F1
#
_cell.length_a   1.000
_cell.length_b   1.000
_cell.length_c   1.000
_cell.angle_alpha   90.00
_cell.angle_beta   90.00
_cell.angle_gamma   90.00
#
_symmetry.space_group_name_H-M   'P 1'
#
loop_
_entity.id
_entity.type
_entity.pdbx_description
1 polymer ?
#
loop_
_entity_poly.entity_id
_entity_poly.type
_entity_poly.pdbx_seq_one_letter_code
_entity_poly.pdbx_strand_id
1 'polypeptide(L)'
;MARRRKKRQLSLDPFEINFLPEFEHGRGPREPFVNQYGVVIGDYEYASPHSPLEQWDKHTDPAVMAGDQWVHPYKDIGFHTAENKAYFERGIPPQGEMFMHPAENTSANLEPPKSGD
;
A
#
# COMPACT_ATOMS: atom_id res chain seq x y z
N MET A 1 -10.83 27.06 4.13
CA MET A 1 -10.10 25.77 4.18
C MET A 1 -8.98 25.64 3.15
N ALA A 2 -9.15 26.09 1.89
CA ALA A 2 -8.15 25.95 0.82
C ALA A 2 -6.74 26.52 1.13
N ARG A 3 -6.66 27.67 1.82
CA ARG A 3 -5.40 28.34 2.18
C ARG A 3 -4.52 27.51 3.15
N ARG A 4 -5.14 26.67 4.00
CA ARG A 4 -4.47 25.79 4.99
C ARG A 4 -3.99 24.50 4.32
N ARG A 5 -4.77 23.92 3.40
CA ARG A 5 -4.35 22.80 2.55
C ARG A 5 -3.16 23.16 1.65
N LYS A 6 -3.19 24.33 1.02
CA LYS A 6 -2.09 24.80 0.14
C LYS A 6 -0.79 25.03 0.91
N LYS A 7 -0.85 25.54 2.15
CA LYS A 7 0.34 25.64 3.03
C LYS A 7 0.88 24.27 3.44
N ARG A 8 0.00 23.32 3.74
CA ARG A 8 0.38 21.95 4.12
C ARG A 8 1.07 21.22 2.95
N GLN A 9 0.54 21.35 1.74
CA GLN A 9 1.15 20.77 0.55
C GLN A 9 2.59 21.27 0.28
N LEU A 10 2.92 22.50 0.69
CA LEU A 10 4.26 23.08 0.54
C LEU A 10 5.25 22.63 1.63
N SER A 11 4.78 21.99 2.71
CA SER A 11 5.62 21.52 3.83
C SER A 11 5.67 20.00 3.95
N LEU A 12 5.02 19.27 3.05
CA LEU A 12 5.07 17.81 3.02
C LEU A 12 6.39 17.38 2.37
N ASP A 13 6.89 16.25 2.85
CA ASP A 13 7.96 15.52 2.20
C ASP A 13 7.55 15.24 0.72
N PRO A 14 8.48 15.32 -0.25
CA PRO A 14 8.19 15.17 -1.68
C PRO A 14 7.38 13.93 -2.03
N PHE A 15 7.46 12.90 -1.20
CA PHE A 15 6.76 11.67 -1.45
C PHE A 15 5.85 11.19 -0.31
N GLU A 16 5.34 12.17 0.44
CA GLU A 16 4.06 12.06 1.12
C GLU A 16 2.91 12.59 0.25
N ILE A 17 1.70 12.11 0.53
CA ILE A 17 0.47 12.63 -0.05
C ILE A 17 -0.33 13.43 0.97
N ASN A 18 -1.23 14.27 0.45
CA ASN A 18 -2.06 15.09 1.29
C ASN A 18 -3.28 14.32 1.81
N PHE A 19 -3.08 13.52 2.86
CA PHE A 19 -4.16 12.71 3.46
C PHE A 19 -5.39 13.54 3.84
N LEU A 20 -6.57 12.96 3.65
CA LEU A 20 -7.80 13.48 4.25
C LEU A 20 -7.74 13.31 5.77
N PRO A 21 -8.38 14.18 6.58
CA PRO A 21 -8.33 14.11 8.04
C PRO A 21 -8.75 12.75 8.62
N GLU A 22 -9.67 12.05 7.97
CA GLU A 22 -10.10 10.70 8.34
C GLU A 22 -9.00 9.64 8.20
N PHE A 23 -8.04 9.84 7.29
CA PHE A 23 -6.91 8.93 7.06
C PHE A 23 -5.65 9.34 7.83
N GLU A 24 -5.64 10.44 8.58
CA GLU A 24 -4.42 10.93 9.26
C GLU A 24 -4.12 10.21 10.58
N HIS A 25 -5.13 9.57 11.18
CA HIS A 25 -5.04 8.98 12.52
C HIS A 25 -4.74 7.48 12.47
N GLY A 26 -4.02 6.96 13.48
CA GLY A 26 -3.82 5.52 13.67
C GLY A 26 -2.90 4.83 12.64
N ARG A 27 -2.18 5.59 11.81
CA ARG A 27 -1.33 5.05 10.74
C ARG A 27 0.03 4.53 11.20
N GLY A 28 0.59 5.06 12.28
CA GLY A 28 1.90 4.65 12.79
C GLY A 28 2.97 5.75 12.67
N PRO A 29 4.27 5.40 12.65
CA PRO A 29 5.36 6.37 12.57
C PRO A 29 5.43 7.06 11.20
N ARG A 30 5.96 8.29 11.19
CA ARG A 30 6.23 9.07 9.97
C ARG A 30 7.65 8.93 9.45
N GLU A 31 8.59 8.59 10.33
CA GLU A 31 9.98 8.42 9.96
C GLU A 31 10.17 7.09 9.22
N PRO A 32 11.04 7.04 8.20
CA PRO A 32 11.44 5.80 7.56
C PRO A 32 11.98 4.78 8.58
N PHE A 33 11.84 3.49 8.26
CA PHE A 33 12.34 2.40 9.09
C PHE A 33 12.98 1.31 8.25
N VAL A 34 13.84 0.49 8.86
CA VAL A 34 14.51 -0.62 8.16
C VAL A 34 13.80 -1.93 8.48
N ASN A 35 13.46 -2.72 7.48
CA ASN A 35 12.84 -4.04 7.67
C ASN A 35 13.89 -5.14 7.93
N GLN A 36 13.43 -6.37 8.18
CA GLN A 36 14.32 -7.51 8.49
C GLN A 36 15.30 -7.87 7.36
N TYR A 37 15.06 -7.42 6.13
CA TYR A 37 15.91 -7.67 4.95
C TYR A 37 16.88 -6.51 4.67
N GLY A 38 16.97 -5.53 5.58
CA GLY A 38 17.83 -4.36 5.41
C GLY A 38 17.28 -3.31 4.45
N VAL A 39 16.02 -3.46 4.00
CA VAL A 39 15.36 -2.49 3.12
C VAL A 39 14.86 -1.31 3.94
N VAL A 40 15.17 -0.08 3.51
CA VAL A 40 14.61 1.13 4.11
C VAL A 40 13.21 1.37 3.54
N ILE A 41 12.21 1.29 4.40
CA ILE A 41 10.81 1.55 4.06
C ILE A 41 10.55 3.05 4.24
N GLY A 42 10.08 3.70 3.17
CA GLY A 42 9.87 5.16 3.10
C GLY A 42 10.98 5.95 2.41
N ASP A 43 11.94 5.29 1.76
CA ASP A 43 13.01 5.90 0.95
C ASP A 43 12.82 5.76 -0.58
N TYR A 44 11.76 5.05 -1.00
CA TYR A 44 11.34 4.83 -2.40
C TYR A 44 12.23 3.95 -3.26
N GLU A 45 13.44 3.64 -2.82
CA GLU A 45 14.36 2.79 -3.55
C GLU A 45 14.09 1.32 -3.24
N TYR A 46 13.74 1.02 -1.99
CA TYR A 46 13.51 -0.33 -1.48
C TYR A 46 14.68 -1.29 -1.80
N ALA A 47 15.88 -0.72 -1.96
CA ALA A 47 17.08 -1.42 -2.34
C ALA A 47 17.79 -2.00 -1.11
N SER A 48 18.31 -3.22 -1.23
CA SER A 48 19.17 -3.84 -0.23
C SER A 48 19.79 -5.11 -0.82
N PRO A 49 21.11 -5.35 -0.64
CA PRO A 49 21.81 -6.53 -1.15
C PRO A 49 21.24 -7.86 -0.64
N HIS A 50 20.53 -7.83 0.48
CA HIS A 50 19.92 -9.01 1.12
C HIS A 50 18.41 -9.07 0.90
N SER A 51 17.84 -8.17 0.09
CA SER A 51 16.41 -8.14 -0.17
C SER A 51 15.97 -9.28 -1.09
N PRO A 52 14.78 -9.85 -0.85
CA PRO A 52 14.14 -10.76 -1.81
C PRO A 52 13.80 -10.09 -3.15
N LEU A 53 13.72 -8.75 -3.20
CA LEU A 53 13.51 -8.00 -4.44
C LEU A 53 14.73 -8.06 -5.37
N GLU A 54 15.94 -8.00 -4.82
CA GLU A 54 17.19 -8.06 -5.60
C GLU A 54 17.72 -9.48 -5.79
N GLN A 55 17.42 -10.39 -4.86
CA GLN A 55 17.91 -11.78 -4.86
C GLN A 55 16.82 -12.81 -5.26
N TRP A 56 15.78 -12.36 -5.96
CA TRP A 56 14.64 -13.21 -6.34
C TRP A 56 15.06 -14.44 -7.17
N ASP A 57 14.59 -15.60 -6.74
CA ASP A 57 14.71 -16.85 -7.49
C ASP A 57 13.45 -17.72 -7.41
N LYS A 58 13.47 -18.88 -8.07
CA LYS A 58 12.33 -19.83 -8.06
C LYS A 58 12.04 -20.47 -6.70
N HIS A 59 12.92 -20.29 -5.72
CA HIS A 59 12.80 -20.83 -4.38
C HIS A 59 12.37 -19.76 -3.36
N THR A 60 12.32 -18.49 -3.78
CA THR A 60 11.87 -17.38 -2.95
C THR A 60 10.37 -17.47 -2.75
N ASP A 61 9.93 -17.61 -1.49
CA ASP A 61 8.52 -17.57 -1.14
C ASP A 61 7.99 -16.14 -1.29
N PRO A 62 7.03 -15.86 -2.21
CA PRO A 62 6.50 -14.51 -2.41
C PRO A 62 5.89 -13.89 -1.14
N ALA A 63 5.41 -14.72 -0.20
CA ALA A 63 4.79 -14.25 1.04
C ALA A 63 5.74 -13.42 1.92
N VAL A 64 7.06 -13.59 1.75
CA VAL A 64 8.06 -12.79 2.48
C VAL A 64 8.04 -11.31 2.10
N MET A 65 7.50 -10.97 0.92
CA MET A 65 7.34 -9.60 0.42
C MET A 65 5.96 -9.01 0.71
N ALA A 66 5.21 -9.60 1.64
CA ALA A 66 3.90 -9.14 2.07
C ALA A 66 3.90 -8.72 3.55
N GLY A 67 2.90 -7.93 3.92
CA GLY A 67 2.65 -7.48 5.30
C GLY A 67 3.31 -6.14 5.66
N ASP A 68 3.13 -5.74 6.91
CA ASP A 68 3.36 -4.37 7.39
C ASP A 68 4.82 -3.89 7.28
N GLN A 69 5.77 -4.82 7.23
CA GLN A 69 7.19 -4.55 7.06
C GLN A 69 7.60 -4.08 5.65
N TRP A 70 6.65 -3.99 4.73
CA TRP A 70 6.83 -3.50 3.36
C TRP A 70 6.02 -2.24 3.05
N VAL A 71 5.18 -1.78 3.99
CA VAL A 71 4.23 -0.69 3.78
C VAL A 71 4.60 0.48 4.68
N HIS A 72 4.95 1.62 4.07
CA HIS A 72 5.16 2.83 4.87
C HIS A 72 3.81 3.54 5.12
N PRO A 73 3.48 3.94 6.36
CA PRO A 73 2.15 4.51 6.61
C PRO A 73 1.84 5.83 5.88
N TYR A 74 2.87 6.65 5.64
CA TYR A 74 2.74 7.97 4.98
C TYR A 74 3.47 8.12 3.64
N LYS A 75 4.54 7.35 3.40
CA LYS A 75 5.55 7.48 2.34
C LYS A 75 5.62 6.23 1.48
N ASP A 76 4.49 5.55 1.29
CA ASP A 76 4.47 4.32 0.53
C ASP A 76 4.73 4.60 -0.96
N ILE A 77 5.54 3.76 -1.60
CA ILE A 77 5.85 3.87 -3.03
C ILE A 77 4.59 3.84 -3.90
N GLY A 78 3.54 3.14 -3.44
CA GLY A 78 2.25 3.09 -4.11
C GLY A 78 1.58 4.47 -4.25
N PHE A 79 1.92 5.46 -3.42
CA PHE A 79 1.31 6.80 -3.50
C PHE A 79 1.88 7.70 -4.60
N HIS A 80 2.91 7.25 -5.32
CA HIS A 80 3.63 8.10 -6.29
C HIS A 80 2.90 8.29 -7.60
N THR A 81 2.10 7.30 -8.00
CA THR A 81 1.34 7.43 -9.23
C THR A 81 0.27 8.49 -9.00
N ALA A 82 0.09 9.38 -10.00
CA ALA A 82 -0.90 10.45 -9.91
C ALA A 82 -2.31 9.90 -9.66
N GLU A 83 -2.59 8.70 -10.18
CA GLU A 83 -3.84 7.98 -9.98
C GLU A 83 -4.03 7.56 -8.50
N ASN A 84 -3.06 6.85 -7.92
CA ASN A 84 -3.15 6.39 -6.53
C ASN A 84 -3.27 7.56 -5.56
N LYS A 85 -2.47 8.61 -5.78
CA LYS A 85 -2.58 9.86 -5.04
C LYS A 85 -3.98 10.46 -5.13
N ALA A 86 -4.57 10.50 -6.32
CA ALA A 86 -5.90 11.05 -6.52
C ALA A 86 -6.98 10.27 -5.78
N TYR A 87 -6.89 8.94 -5.67
CA TYR A 87 -7.84 8.14 -4.88
C TYR A 87 -7.86 8.59 -3.42
N PHE A 88 -6.69 8.71 -2.78
CA PHE A 88 -6.60 9.14 -1.38
C PHE A 88 -6.97 10.60 -1.17
N GLU A 89 -6.51 11.51 -2.04
CA GLU A 89 -6.77 12.95 -1.89
C GLU A 89 -8.23 13.32 -2.16
N ARG A 90 -8.94 12.51 -2.96
CA ARG A 90 -10.37 12.68 -3.26
C ARG A 90 -11.28 11.85 -2.37
N GLY A 91 -10.72 10.97 -1.53
CA GLY A 91 -11.50 10.08 -0.65
C GLY A 91 -12.32 9.05 -1.41
N ILE A 92 -11.79 8.58 -2.55
CA ILE A 92 -12.44 7.52 -3.33
C ILE A 92 -12.09 6.19 -2.65
N PRO A 93 -13.08 5.44 -2.13
CA PRO A 93 -12.80 4.16 -1.50
C PRO A 93 -12.36 3.13 -2.55
N PRO A 94 -11.51 2.16 -2.17
CA PRO A 94 -11.19 1.05 -3.06
C PRO A 94 -12.48 0.32 -3.45
N GLN A 95 -12.65 0.06 -4.73
CA GLN A 95 -13.72 -0.80 -5.21
C GLN A 95 -13.32 -2.24 -4.91
N GLY A 96 -13.87 -2.78 -3.82
CA GLY A 96 -13.66 -4.16 -3.38
C GLY A 96 -14.37 -5.17 -4.28
N GLU A 97 -14.41 -4.94 -5.59
CA GLU A 97 -14.90 -5.94 -6.53
C GLU A 97 -14.02 -7.19 -6.41
N MET A 98 -14.63 -8.36 -6.55
CA MET A 98 -13.87 -9.60 -6.60
C MET A 98 -12.89 -9.51 -7.77
N PHE A 99 -11.62 -9.79 -7.53
CA PHE A 99 -10.66 -9.97 -8.62
C PHE A 99 -11.13 -11.17 -9.44
N MET A 100 -11.65 -10.90 -10.64
CA MET A 100 -12.17 -11.92 -11.55
C MET A 100 -11.19 -12.05 -12.72
N HIS A 101 -10.59 -13.22 -12.89
CA HIS A 101 -9.86 -13.51 -14.12
C HIS A 101 -10.87 -13.90 -15.22
N PRO A 102 -10.74 -13.44 -16.47
CA PRO A 102 -11.76 -13.65 -17.51
C PRO A 102 -12.09 -15.12 -17.78
N ALA A 103 -11.13 -16.02 -17.54
CA ALA A 103 -11.25 -17.45 -17.78
C ALA A 103 -11.20 -18.31 -16.51
N GLU A 104 -10.69 -17.77 -15.39
CA GLU A 104 -10.38 -18.57 -14.19
C GLU A 104 -11.11 -18.00 -12.98
N ASN A 105 -11.78 -18.88 -12.23
CA ASN A 105 -12.45 -18.49 -11.00
C ASN A 105 -11.48 -18.57 -9.82
N THR A 106 -11.18 -17.43 -9.22
CA THR A 106 -10.33 -17.29 -8.02
C THR A 106 -11.13 -17.06 -6.74
N SER A 107 -12.48 -17.02 -6.82
CA SER A 107 -13.32 -16.82 -5.63
C SER A 107 -13.25 -18.03 -4.69
N ALA A 108 -13.14 -17.75 -3.39
CA ALA A 108 -13.25 -18.78 -2.37
C ALA A 108 -14.65 -19.39 -2.44
N ASN A 109 -14.70 -20.72 -2.60
CA ASN A 109 -15.90 -21.52 -2.81
C ASN A 109 -16.97 -21.21 -1.74
N LEU A 110 -17.90 -20.29 -2.03
CA LEU A 110 -19.10 -20.11 -1.23
C LEU A 110 -19.99 -21.32 -1.52
N GLU A 111 -19.92 -22.34 -0.67
CA GLU A 111 -20.89 -23.43 -0.73
C GLU A 111 -22.30 -22.84 -0.70
N PRO A 112 -23.17 -23.14 -1.68
CA PRO A 112 -24.55 -22.71 -1.61
C PRO A 112 -25.19 -23.32 -0.34
N PRO A 113 -26.07 -22.57 0.36
CA PRO A 113 -26.75 -23.11 1.53
C PRO A 113 -27.45 -24.41 1.13
N LYS A 114 -27.20 -25.49 1.88
CA LYS A 114 -27.90 -26.76 1.70
C LYS A 114 -29.40 -26.47 1.78
N SER A 115 -30.10 -26.61 0.67
CA SER A 115 -31.55 -26.72 0.67
C SER A 115 -31.89 -27.92 1.53
N GLY A 116 -32.47 -27.68 2.71
CA GLY A 116 -33.06 -28.74 3.51
C GLY A 116 -34.23 -29.36 2.75
N ASP A 117 -34.26 -30.69 2.73
CA ASP A 117 -35.43 -31.49 2.33
C ASP A 117 -36.65 -31.20 3.23
#